data_AF-A0AAV5IB12-F1
#
_entry.id   AF-A0AAV5IB12-F1
#
_cell.length_a   1.000
_cell.length_b   1.000
_cell.length_c   1.000
_cell.angle_alpha   90.00
_cell.angle_beta   90.00
_cell.angle_gamma   90.00
#
_symmetry.space_group_name_H-M   'P 1'
#
loop_
_entity.id
_entity.type
_entity.pdbx_description
1 polymer ?
#
loop_
_entity_poly.entity_id
_entity_poly.type
_entity_poly.pdbx_seq_one_letter_code
_entity_poly.pdbx_strand_id
1 'polypeptide(L)'
;MASNVSTKPRTVICVGDVHGYVTKLLNLWSSLQSHIDQESFNSATVIFLGDYCDRGPDTRKVIDFLVSLPTNYPNQKHVFLTGNHDFAFSAFVGTLSEGFDAKETWREYAVSEDREGWYKGDGYERMHLQGRRWAGSIKVRFNSVKGTEYKGSIYDAAPTFDSYGVPHGSAGNAWFNFLYGCSPKKES
;
A
#
# COMPACT_ATOMS: atom_id res chain seq x y z
N MET A 1 -20.50 -10.39 46.65
CA MET A 1 -20.97 -9.34 45.70
C MET A 1 -20.47 -9.73 44.32
N ALA A 2 -21.37 -10.05 43.38
CA ALA A 2 -20.97 -10.32 42.01
C ALA A 2 -20.63 -8.98 41.35
N SER A 3 -19.38 -8.76 41.00
CA SER A 3 -18.97 -7.64 40.17
C SER A 3 -19.64 -7.79 38.80
N ASN A 4 -20.64 -6.95 38.52
CA ASN A 4 -21.18 -6.78 37.18
C ASN A 4 -20.06 -6.21 36.31
N VAL A 5 -19.30 -7.07 35.64
CA VAL A 5 -18.37 -6.65 34.59
C VAL A 5 -19.25 -6.17 33.44
N SER A 6 -19.44 -4.85 33.35
CA SER A 6 -20.00 -4.23 32.15
C SER A 6 -19.02 -4.47 31.00
N THR A 7 -19.24 -5.52 30.21
CA THR A 7 -18.42 -5.79 29.03
C THR A 7 -18.90 -4.90 27.89
N LYS A 8 -18.45 -3.64 27.88
CA LYS A 8 -18.66 -2.73 26.74
C LYS A 8 -18.23 -3.46 25.46
N PRO A 9 -19.05 -3.45 24.39
CA PRO A 9 -18.67 -4.10 23.14
C PRO A 9 -17.39 -3.47 22.60
N ARG A 10 -16.52 -4.30 22.02
CA ARG A 10 -15.26 -3.85 21.47
C ARG A 10 -15.49 -2.89 20.30
N THR A 11 -14.85 -1.73 20.34
CA THR A 11 -14.86 -0.78 19.22
C THR A 11 -14.13 -1.36 18.01
N VAL A 12 -14.77 -1.27 16.84
CA VAL A 12 -14.20 -1.65 15.55
C VAL A 12 -14.13 -0.41 14.67
N ILE A 13 -12.96 -0.13 14.11
CA ILE A 13 -12.70 1.02 13.24
C ILE A 13 -12.32 0.49 11.87
N CYS A 14 -13.06 0.86 10.84
CA CYS A 14 -12.72 0.56 9.45
C CYS A 14 -12.21 1.82 8.76
N VAL A 15 -10.96 1.78 8.28
CA VAL A 15 -10.29 2.89 7.59
C VAL A 15 -10.26 2.58 6.10
N GLY A 16 -10.88 3.43 5.28
CA GLY A 16 -10.88 3.30 3.82
C GLY A 16 -9.53 3.62 3.18
N ASP A 17 -9.53 3.71 1.85
CA ASP A 17 -8.36 3.91 1.00
C ASP A 17 -7.54 5.13 1.43
N VAL A 18 -6.21 4.98 1.47
CA VAL A 18 -5.29 6.02 1.95
C VAL A 18 -4.56 6.69 0.80
N HIS A 19 -4.13 5.92 -0.20
CA HIS A 19 -3.48 6.39 -1.43
C HIS A 19 -2.37 7.43 -1.19
N GLY A 20 -1.40 7.11 -0.34
CA GLY A 20 -0.25 7.98 -0.10
C GLY A 20 -0.56 9.34 0.52
N TYR A 21 -1.79 9.60 1.01
CA TYR A 21 -2.15 10.87 1.65
C TYR A 21 -1.90 10.84 3.16
N VAL A 22 -0.63 10.84 3.56
CA VAL A 22 -0.23 10.74 4.99
C VAL A 22 -0.88 11.81 5.87
N THR A 23 -1.03 13.06 5.40
CA THR A 23 -1.69 14.12 6.17
C THR A 23 -3.16 13.79 6.45
N LYS A 24 -3.89 13.19 5.50
CA LYS A 24 -5.28 12.77 5.71
C LYS A 24 -5.35 11.64 6.73
N LEU A 25 -4.43 10.67 6.64
CA LEU A 25 -4.33 9.57 7.58
C LEU A 25 -4.06 10.04 9.00
N LEU A 26 -3.08 10.93 9.20
CA LEU A 26 -2.75 11.48 10.52
C LEU A 26 -3.89 12.31 11.10
N ASN A 27 -4.57 13.11 10.28
CA ASN A 27 -5.74 13.89 10.72
C ASN A 27 -6.90 12.99 11.13
N LEU A 28 -7.18 11.93 10.34
CA LEU A 28 -8.18 10.92 10.70
C LEU A 28 -7.81 10.23 12.02
N TRP A 29 -6.55 9.82 12.18
CA TRP A 29 -6.08 9.14 13.39
C TRP A 29 -6.17 10.03 14.64
N SER A 30 -5.82 11.31 14.52
CA SER A 30 -6.00 12.31 15.58
C SER A 30 -7.48 12.52 15.93
N SER A 31 -8.35 12.58 14.91
CA SER A 31 -9.79 12.70 15.11
C SER A 31 -10.37 11.47 15.83
N LEU A 32 -9.98 10.26 15.45
CA LEU A 32 -10.42 9.01 16.10
C LEU A 32 -10.01 8.98 17.58
N GLN A 33 -8.76 9.36 17.90
CA GLN A 33 -8.29 9.47 19.29
C GLN A 33 -9.09 10.48 20.11
N SER A 34 -9.57 11.55 19.48
CA SER A 34 -10.29 12.62 20.17
C SER A 34 -11.78 12.32 20.36
N HIS A 35 -12.38 11.54 19.45
CA HIS A 35 -13.82 11.27 19.44
C HIS A 35 -14.22 9.92 20.05
N ILE A 36 -13.28 8.98 20.18
CA ILE A 36 -13.50 7.68 20.83
C ILE A 36 -12.90 7.77 22.23
N ASP A 37 -13.63 7.30 23.25
CA ASP A 37 -13.10 7.28 24.61
C ASP A 37 -11.81 6.45 24.69
N GLN A 38 -10.90 6.89 25.55
CA GLN A 38 -9.53 6.38 25.63
C GLN A 38 -9.47 4.85 25.80
N GLU A 39 -10.34 4.27 26.64
CA GLU A 39 -10.39 2.83 26.90
C GLU A 39 -10.80 2.04 25.65
N SER A 40 -11.83 2.51 24.96
CA SER A 40 -12.33 1.86 23.75
C SER A 40 -11.38 2.04 22.56
N PHE A 41 -10.73 3.20 22.46
CA PHE A 41 -9.69 3.42 21.45
C PHE A 41 -8.48 2.52 21.70
N ASN A 42 -8.00 2.43 22.94
CA ASN A 42 -6.82 1.63 23.29
C ASN A 42 -7.02 0.12 23.07
N SER A 43 -8.26 -0.37 23.14
CA SER A 43 -8.59 -1.78 22.94
C SER A 43 -9.24 -2.07 21.58
N ALA A 44 -9.30 -1.09 20.68
CA ALA A 44 -10.02 -1.21 19.41
C ALA A 44 -9.46 -2.33 18.50
N THR A 45 -10.31 -2.82 17.59
CA THR A 45 -9.84 -3.50 16.38
C THR A 45 -9.86 -2.48 15.24
N VAL A 46 -8.71 -2.24 14.62
CA VAL A 46 -8.57 -1.30 13.51
C VAL A 46 -8.30 -2.09 12.23
N ILE A 47 -9.20 -1.95 11.26
CA ILE A 47 -9.15 -2.64 9.97
C ILE A 47 -8.91 -1.60 8.89
N PHE A 48 -7.73 -1.63 8.30
CA PHE A 48 -7.39 -0.85 7.12
C PHE A 48 -7.81 -1.62 5.87
N LEU A 49 -8.66 -1.01 5.04
CA LEU A 49 -9.35 -1.70 3.95
C LEU A 49 -8.50 -1.87 2.68
N GLY A 50 -7.28 -1.33 2.65
CA GLY A 50 -6.33 -1.45 1.55
C GLY A 50 -6.05 -0.12 0.87
N ASP A 51 -5.43 -0.20 -0.30
CA ASP A 51 -5.06 0.90 -1.18
C ASP A 51 -4.27 1.99 -0.44
N TYR A 52 -3.12 1.58 0.10
CA TYR A 52 -2.21 2.44 0.85
C TYR A 52 -1.30 3.25 -0.06
N CYS A 53 -0.91 2.67 -1.19
CA CYS A 53 -0.02 3.28 -2.17
C CYS A 53 -0.76 4.01 -3.31
N ASP A 54 0.03 4.69 -4.14
CA ASP A 54 -0.34 5.36 -5.39
C ASP A 54 -1.19 6.62 -5.22
N ARG A 55 -1.30 7.39 -6.30
CA ARG A 55 -2.04 8.66 -6.44
C ARG A 55 -1.50 9.81 -5.58
N GLY A 56 -1.39 9.64 -4.27
CA GLY A 56 -0.84 10.62 -3.33
C GLY A 56 0.69 10.53 -3.19
N PRO A 57 1.32 11.59 -2.67
CA PRO A 57 2.78 11.77 -2.76
C PRO A 57 3.60 11.04 -1.70
N ASP A 58 2.99 10.55 -0.61
CA ASP A 58 3.70 10.13 0.60
C ASP A 58 3.48 8.65 0.95
N THR A 59 3.41 7.75 -0.05
CA THR A 59 3.24 6.30 0.18
C THR A 59 4.21 5.76 1.22
N ARG A 60 5.51 6.08 1.12
CA ARG A 60 6.51 5.67 2.11
C ARG A 60 6.11 6.03 3.55
N LYS A 61 5.69 7.28 3.79
CA LYS A 61 5.31 7.75 5.13
C LYS A 61 4.01 7.10 5.61
N VAL A 62 3.09 6.78 4.71
CA VAL A 62 1.89 5.99 5.04
C VAL A 62 2.30 4.61 5.55
N ILE A 63 3.16 3.89 4.82
CA ILE A 63 3.64 2.57 5.25
C ILE A 63 4.41 2.66 6.58
N ASP A 64 5.30 3.65 6.75
CA ASP A 64 6.02 3.88 8.01
C ASP A 64 5.05 4.08 9.20
N PHE A 65 3.98 4.86 8.99
CA PHE A 65 2.95 5.06 10.00
C PHE A 65 2.23 3.74 10.34
N LEU A 66 1.78 2.98 9.33
CA LEU A 66 1.06 1.72 9.55
C LEU A 66 1.93 0.68 10.27
N VAL A 67 3.21 0.56 9.90
CA VAL A 67 4.19 -0.33 10.57
C VAL A 67 4.43 0.07 12.02
N SER A 68 4.33 1.37 12.35
CA SER A 68 4.51 1.85 13.74
C SER A 68 3.32 1.53 14.67
N LEU A 69 2.13 1.26 14.12
CA LEU A 69 0.90 1.14 14.91
C LEU A 69 0.93 0.04 15.97
N PRO A 70 1.40 -1.20 15.71
CA PRO A 70 1.44 -2.24 16.72
C PRO A 70 2.36 -1.89 17.90
N THR A 71 3.47 -1.20 17.63
CA THR A 71 4.41 -0.74 18.67
C THR A 71 3.80 0.41 19.49
N ASN A 72 3.15 1.37 18.81
CA ASN A 72 2.58 2.54 19.46
C ASN A 72 1.28 2.24 20.22
N TYR A 73 0.53 1.21 19.78
CA TYR A 73 -0.76 0.83 20.33
C TYR A 73 -0.85 -0.69 20.56
N PRO A 74 -0.07 -1.25 21.50
CA PRO A 74 0.08 -2.70 21.67
C PRO A 74 -1.20 -3.43 22.13
N ASN A 75 -2.19 -2.69 22.65
CA ASN A 75 -3.48 -3.23 23.10
C ASN A 75 -4.55 -3.22 21.98
N GLN A 76 -4.26 -2.58 20.84
CA GLN A 76 -5.11 -2.63 19.67
C GLN A 76 -4.83 -3.90 18.87
N LYS A 77 -5.83 -4.33 18.07
CA LYS A 77 -5.62 -5.31 17.01
C LYS A 77 -5.64 -4.58 15.68
N HIS A 78 -4.54 -4.62 14.92
CA HIS A 78 -4.47 -4.04 13.58
C HIS A 78 -4.62 -5.13 12.51
N VAL A 79 -5.48 -4.87 11.52
CA VAL A 79 -5.68 -5.71 10.34
C VAL A 79 -5.45 -4.85 9.11
N PHE A 80 -4.60 -5.31 8.20
CA PHE A 80 -4.26 -4.61 6.97
C PHE A 80 -4.68 -5.48 5.78
N LEU A 81 -5.78 -5.10 5.13
CA LEU A 81 -6.23 -5.76 3.91
C LEU A 81 -5.39 -5.32 2.71
N THR A 82 -5.13 -6.22 1.79
CA THR A 82 -4.41 -5.91 0.56
C THR A 82 -5.40 -5.37 -0.47
N GLY A 83 -5.31 -4.08 -0.79
CA GLY A 83 -6.03 -3.48 -1.91
C GLY A 83 -5.44 -3.90 -3.26
N ASN A 84 -6.14 -3.58 -4.36
CA ASN A 84 -5.64 -3.92 -5.69
C ASN A 84 -4.36 -3.13 -6.05
N HIS A 85 -4.19 -1.93 -5.49
CA HIS A 85 -2.95 -1.16 -5.64
C HIS A 85 -1.80 -1.81 -4.88
N ASP A 86 -2.02 -2.20 -3.62
CA ASP A 86 -0.97 -2.80 -2.78
C ASP A 86 -0.55 -4.18 -3.29
N PHE A 87 -1.50 -4.96 -3.83
CA PHE A 87 -1.21 -6.24 -4.49
C PHE A 87 -0.31 -6.03 -5.71
N ALA A 88 -0.62 -5.02 -6.53
CA ALA A 88 0.15 -4.72 -7.72
C ALA A 88 1.56 -4.18 -7.37
N PHE A 89 1.67 -3.37 -6.32
CA PHE A 89 2.96 -2.94 -5.79
C PHE A 89 3.77 -4.13 -5.25
N SER A 90 3.16 -5.01 -4.46
CA SER A 90 3.78 -6.25 -3.93
C SER A 90 4.27 -7.18 -5.06
N ALA A 91 3.48 -7.31 -6.12
CA ALA A 91 3.86 -8.05 -7.33
C ALA A 91 5.10 -7.46 -8.00
N PHE A 92 5.22 -6.13 -8.06
CA PHE A 92 6.37 -5.47 -8.66
C PHE A 92 7.64 -5.63 -7.82
N VAL A 93 7.54 -5.47 -6.49
CA VAL A 93 8.71 -5.60 -5.59
C VAL A 93 9.08 -7.06 -5.27
N GLY A 94 8.32 -8.03 -5.80
CA GLY A 94 8.64 -9.45 -5.70
C GLY A 94 8.33 -10.08 -4.35
N THR A 95 7.29 -9.63 -3.65
CA THR A 95 6.90 -10.14 -2.31
C THR A 95 5.69 -11.07 -2.33
N LEU A 96 5.11 -11.34 -3.51
CA LEU A 96 4.06 -12.34 -3.63
C LEU A 96 4.59 -13.75 -3.34
N SER A 97 3.75 -14.60 -2.78
CA SER A 97 4.07 -16.01 -2.58
C SER A 97 4.29 -16.72 -3.91
N GLU A 98 5.28 -17.60 -3.95
CA GLU A 98 5.54 -18.49 -5.10
C GLU A 98 4.34 -19.42 -5.39
N GLY A 99 4.32 -20.01 -6.58
CA GLY A 99 3.33 -21.04 -6.96
C GLY A 99 2.33 -20.63 -8.05
N PHE A 100 2.56 -19.50 -8.73
CA PHE A 100 1.83 -19.12 -9.95
C PHE A 100 2.77 -19.05 -11.15
N ASP A 101 2.26 -19.35 -12.34
CA ASP A 101 2.96 -19.04 -13.58
C ASP A 101 2.62 -17.59 -13.98
N ALA A 102 3.62 -16.71 -13.88
CA ALA A 102 3.48 -15.31 -14.26
C ALA A 102 2.88 -15.14 -15.66
N LYS A 103 3.29 -15.94 -16.64
CA LYS A 103 2.87 -15.81 -18.03
C LYS A 103 1.39 -16.12 -18.23
N GLU A 104 0.84 -17.06 -17.45
CA GLU A 104 -0.60 -17.37 -17.49
C GLU A 104 -1.43 -16.15 -17.09
N THR A 105 -0.97 -15.39 -16.10
CA THR A 105 -1.68 -14.19 -15.61
C THR A 105 -1.75 -13.07 -16.65
N TRP A 106 -0.88 -13.09 -17.67
CA TRP A 106 -0.81 -12.05 -18.71
C TRP A 106 -1.82 -12.27 -19.84
N ARG A 107 -2.17 -13.52 -20.13
CA ARG A 107 -2.84 -13.95 -21.38
C ARG A 107 -4.15 -13.22 -21.64
N GLU A 108 -5.02 -13.16 -20.64
CA GLU A 108 -6.35 -12.55 -20.75
C GLU A 108 -6.27 -11.08 -21.17
N TYR A 109 -5.25 -10.36 -20.71
CA TYR A 109 -5.11 -8.93 -20.92
C TYR A 109 -4.04 -8.54 -21.93
N ALA A 110 -3.45 -9.51 -22.67
CA ALA A 110 -2.33 -9.27 -23.57
C ALA A 110 -2.59 -8.15 -24.60
N VAL A 111 -3.85 -8.00 -25.04
CA VAL A 111 -4.29 -6.92 -25.95
C VAL A 111 -4.10 -5.51 -25.37
N SER A 112 -3.99 -5.38 -24.04
CA SER A 112 -3.79 -4.10 -23.34
C SER A 112 -2.31 -3.74 -23.17
N GLU A 113 -1.38 -4.67 -23.43
CA GLU A 113 0.05 -4.47 -23.15
C GLU A 113 0.62 -3.23 -23.84
N ASP A 114 0.29 -3.01 -25.12
CA ASP A 114 0.81 -1.87 -25.86
C ASP A 114 0.25 -0.54 -25.33
N ARG A 115 -1.06 -0.50 -25.04
CA ARG A 115 -1.73 0.71 -24.53
C ARG A 115 -1.22 1.10 -23.14
N GLU A 116 -1.06 0.12 -22.27
CA GLU A 116 -0.67 0.31 -20.87
C GLU A 116 0.85 0.36 -20.68
N GLY A 117 1.62 -0.02 -21.70
CA GLY A 117 3.08 -0.01 -21.70
C GLY A 117 3.65 -0.84 -20.55
N TRP A 118 3.21 -2.10 -20.43
CA TRP A 118 3.60 -2.96 -19.32
C TRP A 118 5.11 -3.00 -19.11
N TYR A 119 5.52 -3.08 -17.84
CA TYR A 119 6.91 -3.17 -17.45
C TYR A 119 7.62 -4.35 -18.13
N LYS A 120 8.84 -4.10 -18.64
CA LYS A 120 9.71 -5.06 -19.34
C LYS A 120 11.17 -5.00 -18.87
N GLY A 121 11.44 -4.36 -17.74
CA GLY A 121 12.78 -4.34 -17.16
C GLY A 121 13.03 -5.55 -16.27
N ASP A 122 14.12 -5.52 -15.50
CA ASP A 122 14.64 -6.66 -14.76
C ASP A 122 13.57 -7.41 -13.94
N GLY A 123 13.50 -8.73 -14.16
CA GLY A 123 12.64 -9.64 -13.41
C GLY A 123 11.19 -9.70 -13.88
N TYR A 124 10.80 -8.96 -14.93
CA TYR A 124 9.42 -8.97 -15.43
C TYR A 124 8.93 -10.36 -15.86
N GLU A 125 9.83 -11.27 -16.25
CA GLU A 125 9.49 -12.61 -16.74
C GLU A 125 8.81 -13.49 -15.68
N ARG A 126 9.05 -13.17 -14.41
CA ARG A 126 8.48 -13.86 -13.24
C ARG A 126 7.41 -13.01 -12.54
N MET A 127 7.08 -11.84 -13.10
CA MET A 127 6.21 -10.87 -12.44
C MET A 127 4.74 -11.12 -12.81
N HIS A 128 3.88 -11.15 -11.79
CA HIS A 128 2.43 -11.19 -11.99
C HIS A 128 1.99 -9.99 -12.86
N LEU A 129 0.95 -10.18 -13.70
CA LEU A 129 0.41 -9.16 -14.60
C LEU A 129 0.28 -7.78 -13.92
N GLN A 130 -0.34 -7.75 -12.74
CA GLN A 130 -0.60 -6.48 -12.06
C GLN A 130 0.66 -5.72 -11.69
N GLY A 131 1.77 -6.40 -11.33
CA GLY A 131 3.06 -5.73 -11.12
C GLY A 131 3.59 -5.10 -12.41
N ARG A 132 3.43 -5.81 -13.54
CA ARG A 132 3.81 -5.28 -14.85
C ARG A 132 2.96 -4.07 -15.26
N ARG A 133 1.66 -4.08 -14.96
CA ARG A 133 0.75 -2.95 -15.21
C ARG A 133 1.03 -1.76 -14.30
N TRP A 134 1.37 -2.03 -13.04
CA TRP A 134 1.63 -1.04 -12.01
C TRP A 134 2.88 -0.21 -12.30
N ALA A 135 3.98 -0.86 -12.70
CA ALA A 135 5.21 -0.19 -13.11
C ALA A 135 5.26 0.17 -14.61
N GLY A 136 4.16 -0.05 -15.34
CA GLY A 136 4.07 0.26 -16.77
C GLY A 136 4.13 1.75 -17.07
N SER A 137 4.38 2.11 -18.32
CA SER A 137 4.35 3.49 -18.82
C SER A 137 3.16 3.67 -19.76
N ILE A 138 2.06 4.16 -19.22
CA ILE A 138 0.80 4.26 -19.97
C ILE A 138 0.94 5.26 -21.13
N LYS A 139 0.57 4.84 -22.34
CA LYS A 139 0.68 5.69 -23.54
C LYS A 139 -0.45 6.71 -23.65
N VAL A 140 -1.58 6.42 -23.02
CA VAL A 140 -2.73 7.33 -22.96
C VAL A 140 -2.51 8.31 -21.81
N ARG A 141 -2.37 9.59 -22.12
CA ARG A 141 -2.07 10.62 -21.11
C ARG A 141 -3.25 10.94 -20.20
N PHE A 142 -4.48 10.84 -20.70
CA PHE A 142 -5.68 11.29 -19.99
C PHE A 142 -6.61 10.14 -19.60
N ASN A 143 -7.04 10.13 -18.35
CA ASN A 143 -8.10 9.27 -17.83
C ASN A 143 -9.45 9.99 -17.95
N SER A 144 -10.24 9.61 -18.94
CA SER A 144 -11.56 10.22 -19.20
C SER A 144 -12.57 9.99 -18.07
N VAL A 145 -12.42 8.93 -17.27
CA VAL A 145 -13.31 8.61 -16.14
C VAL A 145 -12.99 9.49 -14.93
N LYS A 146 -11.70 9.71 -14.65
CA LYS A 146 -11.25 10.53 -13.52
C LYS A 146 -11.13 12.03 -13.85
N GLY A 147 -11.11 12.38 -15.14
CA GLY A 147 -10.91 13.75 -15.61
C GLY A 147 -9.49 14.27 -15.36
N THR A 148 -8.50 13.38 -15.21
CA THR A 148 -7.12 13.73 -14.86
C THR A 148 -6.11 12.99 -15.72
N GLU A 149 -4.87 13.48 -15.78
CA GLU A 149 -3.78 12.72 -16.39
C GLU A 149 -3.33 11.55 -15.50
N TYR A 150 -2.91 10.45 -16.13
CA TYR A 150 -2.32 9.33 -15.41
C TYR A 150 -0.95 9.69 -14.87
N LYS A 151 -0.64 9.21 -13.66
CA LYS A 151 0.69 9.41 -13.06
C LYS A 151 1.59 8.20 -13.31
N GLY A 152 2.20 8.17 -14.49
CA GLY A 152 3.16 7.13 -14.92
C GLY A 152 2.50 5.88 -15.48
N SER A 153 1.61 5.23 -14.71
CA SER A 153 0.95 3.97 -15.11
C SER A 153 -0.56 4.04 -15.00
N ILE A 154 -1.26 2.98 -15.43
CA ILE A 154 -2.72 2.85 -15.23
C ILE A 154 -3.13 2.85 -13.75
N TYR A 155 -2.18 2.57 -12.85
CA TYR A 155 -2.36 2.58 -11.40
C TYR A 155 -2.06 3.94 -10.75
N ASP A 156 -1.62 4.95 -11.50
CA ASP A 156 -1.11 6.22 -10.93
C ASP A 156 0.06 5.98 -9.95
N ALA A 157 0.98 5.07 -10.31
CA ALA A 157 2.03 4.57 -9.43
C ALA A 157 3.25 5.49 -9.28
N ALA A 158 3.48 6.44 -10.20
CA ALA A 158 4.68 7.29 -10.16
C ALA A 158 4.92 7.99 -8.80
N PRO A 159 3.90 8.54 -8.09
CA PRO A 159 4.07 9.11 -6.76
C PRO A 159 4.59 8.10 -5.72
N THR A 160 4.27 6.82 -5.87
CA THR A 160 4.83 5.77 -5.00
C THR A 160 6.34 5.67 -5.23
N PHE A 161 6.81 5.53 -6.47
CA PHE A 161 8.24 5.55 -6.80
C PHE A 161 8.94 6.80 -6.26
N ASP A 162 8.36 7.98 -6.52
CA ASP A 162 8.89 9.27 -6.06
C ASP A 162 9.00 9.33 -4.52
N SER A 163 8.02 8.77 -3.80
CA SER A 163 8.04 8.73 -2.32
C SER A 163 9.18 7.88 -1.74
N TYR A 164 9.72 6.95 -2.54
CA TYR A 164 10.90 6.16 -2.21
C TYR A 164 12.20 6.73 -2.81
N GLY A 165 12.12 7.87 -3.51
CA GLY A 165 13.28 8.58 -4.06
C GLY A 165 13.83 7.97 -5.34
N VAL A 166 13.00 7.27 -6.10
CA VAL A 166 13.41 6.56 -7.32
C VAL A 166 12.52 6.94 -8.50
N PRO A 167 13.03 6.97 -9.75
CA PRO A 167 12.19 7.26 -10.92
C PRO A 167 11.10 6.21 -11.14
N HIS A 168 9.96 6.62 -11.69
CA HIS A 168 8.87 5.73 -12.10
C HIS A 168 9.40 4.59 -13.00
N GLY A 169 9.01 3.34 -12.67
CA GLY A 169 9.41 2.14 -13.40
C GLY A 169 10.84 1.66 -13.13
N SER A 170 11.60 2.25 -12.20
CA SER A 170 12.91 1.74 -11.81
C SER A 170 12.80 0.50 -10.90
N ALA A 171 13.62 -0.52 -11.14
CA ALA A 171 13.62 -1.77 -10.36
C ALA A 171 15.00 -2.09 -9.78
N GLY A 172 15.10 -3.23 -9.09
CA GLY A 172 16.36 -3.74 -8.54
C GLY A 172 16.85 -2.94 -7.34
N ASN A 173 18.15 -2.61 -7.31
CA ASN A 173 18.83 -1.95 -6.18
C ASN A 173 18.19 -0.62 -5.75
N ALA A 174 17.38 0.00 -6.61
CA ALA A 174 16.57 1.17 -6.29
C ALA A 174 15.65 0.95 -5.07
N TRP A 175 15.16 -0.29 -4.87
CA TRP A 175 14.27 -0.66 -3.78
C TRP A 175 14.95 -1.34 -2.59
N PHE A 176 16.28 -1.46 -2.62
CA PHE A 176 17.04 -2.20 -1.60
C PHE A 176 16.78 -1.68 -0.19
N ASN A 177 16.77 -0.35 -0.02
CA ASN A 177 16.50 0.28 1.28
C ASN A 177 15.05 0.08 1.77
N PHE A 178 14.10 -0.17 0.87
CA PHE A 178 12.73 -0.49 1.26
C PHE A 178 12.58 -1.96 1.66
N LEU A 179 13.13 -2.87 0.86
CA LEU A 179 13.00 -4.33 1.08
C LEU A 179 13.87 -4.85 2.22
N TYR A 180 15.06 -4.27 2.41
CA TYR A 180 16.08 -4.80 3.31
C TYR A 180 16.53 -3.79 4.38
N GLY A 181 15.98 -2.56 4.37
CA GLY A 181 16.35 -1.48 5.29
C GLY A 181 15.74 -1.61 6.67
N CYS A 182 16.01 -2.71 7.38
CA CYS A 182 16.13 -2.63 8.81
C CYS A 182 17.50 -1.99 9.08
N SER A 183 17.52 -0.82 9.74
CA SER A 183 18.76 -0.15 10.13
C SER A 183 19.72 -1.17 10.77
N PRO A 184 20.99 -1.32 10.33
CA PRO A 184 21.92 -2.14 11.08
C PRO A 184 21.96 -1.55 12.49
N LYS A 185 21.65 -2.37 13.50
CA LYS A 185 22.00 -2.02 14.88
C LYS A 185 23.48 -1.64 14.83
N LYS A 186 23.80 -0.40 15.19
CA LYS A 186 25.18 -0.05 15.48
C LYS A 186 25.62 -1.02 16.57
N GLU A 187 26.47 -1.98 16.22
CA GLU A 187 27.22 -2.72 17.22
C GLU A 187 28.02 -1.68 18.00
N SER A 188 27.68 -1.56 19.29
CA SER A 188 28.43 -0.83 20.29
C SER A 188 29.60 -1.66 20.77
#